data_AF-A0A0S6UHF6-F1
#
_entry.id   AF-A0A0S6UHF6-F1
#
_cell.length_a   1.000
_cell.length_b   1.000
_cell.length_c   1.000
_cell.angle_alpha   90.00
_cell.angle_beta   90.00
_cell.angle_gamma   90.00
#
_symmetry.space_group_name_H-M   'P 1'
#
loop_
_entity.id
_entity.type
_entity.pdbx_description
1 polymer ?
#
loop_
_entity_poly.entity_id
_entity_poly.type
_entity_poly.pdbx_seq_one_letter_code
_entity_poly.pdbx_strand_id
1 'polypeptide(L)'
;MTCREAERLLANFPRLMREAREAREAVLHSGGRGDAFVIATGNPGRSDSTARKALALAEIGKRLQLYAAVNDFLDTLDDDDKRVVVARWRMPWATTRVRDWTPYRQTRWEAIILRLAVYLTRYAGTAAGLPSASAAGPGSRCQEQR
;
A
#
# COMPACT_ATOMS: atom_id res chain seq x y z
N MET A 1 -10.78 -0.85 -5.53
CA MET A 1 -9.51 -0.21 -5.96
C MET A 1 -9.40 -0.33 -7.47
N THR A 2 -8.94 0.70 -8.19
CA THR A 2 -8.84 0.68 -9.65
C THR A 2 -7.53 0.04 -10.13
N CYS A 3 -7.49 -0.45 -11.38
CA CYS A 3 -6.26 -1.00 -11.97
C CYS A 3 -5.13 0.03 -12.04
N ARG A 4 -5.45 1.30 -12.30
CA ARG A 4 -4.46 2.39 -12.34
C ARG A 4 -3.83 2.64 -10.97
N GLU A 5 -4.63 2.55 -9.90
CA GLU A 5 -4.12 2.63 -8.53
C GLU A 5 -3.27 1.43 -8.17
N ALA A 6 -3.73 0.22 -8.52
CA ALA A 6 -2.97 -1.02 -8.33
C ALA A 6 -1.62 -0.98 -9.05
N GLU A 7 -1.60 -0.52 -10.29
CA GLU A 7 -0.39 -0.35 -11.07
C GLU A 7 0.58 0.64 -10.41
N ARG A 8 0.09 1.82 -10.01
CA ARG A 8 0.92 2.83 -9.34
C ARG A 8 1.49 2.28 -8.03
N LEU A 9 0.68 1.58 -7.26
CA LEU A 9 1.06 0.96 -6.01
C LEU A 9 2.16 -0.08 -6.23
N LEU A 10 1.93 -1.03 -7.13
CA LEU A 10 2.86 -2.13 -7.40
C LEU A 10 4.16 -1.63 -8.03
N ALA A 11 4.09 -0.72 -9.01
CA ALA A 11 5.26 -0.20 -9.71
C ALA A 11 6.18 0.60 -8.77
N ASN A 12 5.62 1.27 -7.75
CA ASN A 12 6.38 2.08 -6.80
C ASN A 12 6.57 1.39 -5.44
N PHE A 13 6.16 0.13 -5.30
CA PHE A 13 6.05 -0.55 -4.01
C PHE A 13 7.33 -0.48 -3.15
N PRO A 14 8.54 -0.80 -3.67
CA PRO A 14 9.76 -0.72 -2.85
C PRO A 14 10.04 0.67 -2.30
N ARG A 15 9.79 1.72 -3.11
CA ARG A 15 9.96 3.12 -2.71
C ARG A 15 8.95 3.50 -1.64
N LEU A 16 7.67 3.20 -1.87
CA LEU A 16 6.58 3.51 -0.94
C LEU A 16 6.77 2.82 0.41
N MET A 17 7.20 1.56 0.40
CA MET A 17 7.52 0.80 1.61
C MET A 17 8.66 1.45 2.40
N ARG A 18 9.73 1.86 1.72
CA ARG A 18 10.86 2.57 2.34
C ARG A 18 10.43 3.91 2.92
N GLU A 19 9.74 4.75 2.14
CA GLU A 19 9.25 6.06 2.58
C GLU A 19 8.32 5.96 3.80
N ALA A 20 7.45 4.95 3.84
CA ALA A 20 6.58 4.75 5.01
C ALA A 20 7.35 4.28 6.26
N ARG A 21 8.41 3.48 6.10
CA ARG A 21 9.28 3.08 7.22
C ARG A 21 10.09 4.27 7.75
N GLU A 22 10.71 5.03 6.85
CA GLU A 22 11.45 6.25 7.19
C GLU A 22 10.54 7.29 7.85
N ALA A 23 9.31 7.49 7.34
CA ALA A 23 8.33 8.38 7.95
C ALA A 23 7.92 7.91 9.36
N ARG A 24 7.74 6.59 9.57
CA ARG A 24 7.45 6.03 10.89
C ARG A 24 8.59 6.31 11.86
N GLU A 25 9.82 6.03 11.46
CA GLU A 25 11.01 6.29 12.27
C GLU A 25 11.17 7.77 12.57
N ALA A 26 10.96 8.65 11.59
CA ALA A 26 10.98 10.09 11.79
C ALA A 26 9.94 10.53 12.83
N VAL A 27 8.70 10.02 12.80
CA VAL A 27 7.69 10.37 13.81
C VAL A 27 8.07 9.85 15.20
N LEU A 28 8.63 8.64 15.30
CA LEU A 28 9.07 8.05 16.57
C LEU A 28 10.30 8.76 17.16
N HIS A 29 11.22 9.24 16.33
CA HIS A 29 12.51 9.80 16.73
C HIS A 29 12.63 11.33 16.55
N SER A 30 11.61 12.01 16.02
CA SER A 30 11.55 13.49 15.89
C SER A 30 11.41 14.23 17.23
N GLY A 31 11.34 13.50 18.35
CA GLY A 31 11.52 14.09 19.68
C GLY A 31 12.99 14.04 20.08
N GLY A 32 13.68 15.18 20.06
CA GLY A 32 14.85 15.37 20.91
C GLY A 32 14.51 14.96 22.35
N ARG A 33 15.53 14.55 23.11
CA ARG A 33 15.53 13.96 24.47
C ARG A 33 14.59 14.56 25.55
N GLY A 34 13.74 15.56 25.29
CA GLY A 34 12.91 16.27 26.26
C GLY A 34 11.39 16.12 26.17
N ASP A 35 10.82 15.49 25.13
CA ASP A 35 9.36 15.61 24.88
C ASP A 35 8.50 14.37 25.23
N ALA A 36 9.10 13.28 25.70
CA ALA A 36 8.36 12.02 25.86
C ALA A 36 7.75 11.77 27.25
N PHE A 37 8.19 12.43 28.33
CA PHE A 37 7.62 12.20 29.68
C PHE A 37 7.81 13.43 30.57
N VAL A 38 7.07 14.50 30.28
CA VAL A 38 6.84 15.57 31.27
C VAL A 38 5.36 15.57 31.62
N ILE A 39 5.00 14.71 32.57
CA ILE A 39 3.82 14.91 33.41
C ILE A 39 4.18 16.07 34.33
N ALA A 40 4.05 17.31 33.87
CA ALA A 40 4.12 18.48 34.72
C ALA A 40 2.92 19.37 34.42
N THR A 41 1.93 19.27 35.32
CA THR A 41 1.18 20.40 35.88
C THR A 41 1.21 21.70 35.06
N GLY A 42 0.08 22.02 34.43
CA GLY A 42 -0.36 23.39 34.21
C GLY A 42 0.24 24.13 33.01
N ASN A 43 -0.15 23.76 31.78
CA ASN A 43 -0.29 24.75 30.70
C ASN A 43 -1.09 24.18 29.51
N PRO A 44 -2.24 24.77 29.10
CA PRO A 44 -3.11 24.21 28.07
C PRO A 44 -2.59 24.35 26.62
N GLY A 45 -1.39 24.89 26.39
CA GLY A 45 -0.85 25.14 25.05
C GLY A 45 0.00 24.02 24.41
N ARG A 46 0.30 22.92 25.12
CA ARG A 46 1.26 21.88 24.67
C ARG A 46 0.66 20.50 24.41
N SER A 47 -0.66 20.34 24.58
CA SER A 47 -1.39 19.05 24.53
C SER A 47 -1.53 18.42 23.13
N ASP A 48 -1.19 19.14 22.06
CA ASP A 48 -1.44 18.68 20.68
C ASP A 48 -0.28 17.90 20.04
N SER A 49 0.92 17.88 20.65
CA SER A 49 2.09 17.19 20.10
C SER A 49 1.89 15.67 20.05
N THR A 50 1.45 15.09 21.17
CA THR A 50 1.21 13.65 21.31
C THR A 50 0.02 13.19 20.46
N ALA A 51 -1.08 13.94 20.46
CA ALA A 51 -2.25 13.62 19.65
C ALA A 51 -1.92 13.67 18.15
N ARG A 52 -1.18 14.69 17.68
CA ARG A 52 -0.72 14.77 16.29
C ARG A 52 0.23 13.63 15.91
N LYS A 53 1.17 13.26 16.79
CA LYS A 53 2.05 12.10 16.58
C LYS A 53 1.26 10.80 16.49
N ALA A 54 0.29 10.59 17.38
CA ALA A 54 -0.58 9.41 17.35
C ALA A 54 -1.40 9.32 16.07
N LEU A 55 -1.99 10.43 15.60
CA LEU A 55 -2.71 10.50 14.33
C LEU A 55 -1.79 10.20 13.13
N ALA A 56 -0.59 10.79 13.11
CA ALA A 56 0.39 10.53 12.06
C ALA A 56 0.82 9.04 12.03
N LEU A 57 1.07 8.44 13.19
CA LEU A 57 1.39 7.01 13.30
C LEU A 57 0.24 6.12 12.87
N ALA A 58 -1.01 6.49 13.19
CA ALA A 58 -2.18 5.74 12.75
C ALA A 58 -2.32 5.75 11.22
N GLU A 59 -2.09 6.90 10.58
CA GLU A 59 -2.15 6.98 9.12
C GLU A 59 -0.99 6.22 8.45
N ILE A 60 0.22 6.32 8.98
CA ILE A 60 1.36 5.50 8.53
C ILE A 60 1.05 4.01 8.72
N GLY A 61 0.45 3.62 9.84
CA GLY A 61 0.01 2.27 10.13
C GLY A 61 -0.94 1.71 9.07
N LYS A 62 -1.95 2.50 8.65
CA LYS A 62 -2.85 2.12 7.55
C LYS A 62 -2.11 1.89 6.23
N ARG A 63 -1.13 2.74 5.90
CA ARG A 63 -0.29 2.56 4.69
C ARG A 63 0.56 1.29 4.78
N LEU A 64 1.16 1.04 5.94
CA LEU A 64 1.96 -0.17 6.18
C LEU A 64 1.12 -1.45 6.09
N GLN A 65 -0.14 -1.44 6.57
CA GLN A 65 -1.07 -2.56 6.41
C GLN A 65 -1.39 -2.83 4.93
N LEU A 66 -1.65 -1.78 4.15
CA LEU A 66 -1.83 -1.91 2.70
C LEU A 66 -0.59 -2.51 2.05
N TYR A 67 0.61 -2.08 2.45
CA TYR A 67 1.86 -2.60 1.89
C TYR A 67 2.15 -4.03 2.32
N ALA A 68 1.77 -4.43 3.54
CA ALA A 68 1.80 -5.82 3.97
C ALA A 68 0.88 -6.68 3.08
N ALA A 69 -0.35 -6.24 2.79
CA ALA A 69 -1.24 -6.95 1.88
C ALA A 69 -0.67 -7.08 0.45
N VAL A 70 0.02 -6.05 -0.05
CA VAL A 70 0.74 -6.15 -1.34
C VAL A 70 1.88 -7.17 -1.25
N ASN A 71 2.62 -7.20 -0.14
CA ASN A 71 3.69 -8.18 0.07
C ASN A 71 3.14 -9.62 0.09
N ASP A 72 2.06 -9.86 0.82
CA ASP A 72 1.39 -11.16 0.87
C ASP A 72 0.90 -11.59 -0.52
N PHE A 73 0.37 -10.65 -1.31
CA PHE A 73 0.03 -10.90 -2.70
C PHE A 73 1.23 -11.32 -3.55
N LEU A 74 2.38 -10.64 -3.41
CA LEU A 74 3.61 -10.96 -4.14
C LEU A 74 4.11 -12.38 -3.84
N ASP A 75 3.92 -12.85 -2.61
CA ASP A 75 4.28 -14.21 -2.22
C ASP A 75 3.46 -15.27 -2.96
N THR A 76 2.22 -14.94 -3.35
CA THR A 76 1.34 -15.82 -4.15
C THR A 76 1.68 -15.89 -5.65
N LEU A 77 2.58 -15.03 -6.14
CA LEU A 77 2.96 -15.03 -7.55
C LEU A 77 3.90 -16.19 -7.89
N ASP A 78 3.75 -16.71 -9.10
CA ASP A 78 4.71 -17.66 -9.65
C ASP A 78 6.05 -16.97 -10.00
N ASP A 79 7.08 -17.76 -10.27
CA ASP A 79 8.43 -17.25 -10.50
C ASP A 79 8.53 -16.34 -11.74
N ASP A 80 7.72 -16.59 -12.76
CA ASP A 80 7.73 -15.77 -13.97
C ASP A 80 7.04 -14.42 -13.74
N ASP A 81 5.91 -14.41 -13.03
CA ASP A 81 5.24 -13.19 -12.59
C ASP A 81 6.16 -12.37 -11.67
N LYS A 82 6.85 -13.02 -10.73
CA LYS A 82 7.87 -12.37 -9.88
C LYS A 82 8.99 -11.73 -10.71
N ARG A 83 9.50 -12.42 -11.72
CA ARG A 83 10.52 -11.86 -12.65
C ARG A 83 9.99 -10.64 -13.40
N VAL A 84 8.72 -10.65 -13.82
CA VAL A 84 8.07 -9.50 -14.48
C VAL A 84 8.00 -8.30 -13.53
N VAL A 85 7.59 -8.51 -12.27
CA VAL A 85 7.55 -7.45 -11.24
C VAL A 85 8.95 -6.88 -10.97
N VAL A 86 9.94 -7.75 -10.78
CA VAL A 86 11.34 -7.32 -10.55
C VAL A 86 11.88 -6.56 -11.77
N ALA A 87 11.60 -7.02 -12.99
CA ALA A 87 11.97 -6.30 -14.20
C ALA A 87 11.36 -4.90 -14.23
N ARG A 88 10.10 -4.75 -13.79
CA ARG A 88 9.45 -3.44 -13.68
C ARG A 88 10.13 -2.53 -12.66
N TRP A 89 10.51 -3.06 -11.50
CA TRP A 89 11.18 -2.27 -10.44
C TRP A 89 12.59 -1.83 -10.80
N ARG A 90 13.26 -2.54 -11.71
CA ARG A 90 14.57 -2.15 -12.24
C ARG A 90 14.49 -1.01 -13.26
N MET A 91 13.31 -0.70 -13.79
CA MET A 91 13.14 0.40 -14.73
C MET A 91 13.14 1.75 -14.02
N PRO A 92 13.69 2.81 -14.64
CA PRO A 92 13.64 4.15 -14.06
C PRO A 92 12.19 4.56 -13.77
N TRP A 93 11.96 5.17 -12.62
CA TRP A 93 10.59 5.48 -12.16
C TRP A 93 9.90 6.54 -13.02
N ALA A 94 10.68 7.41 -13.67
CA ALA A 94 10.19 8.37 -14.66
C ALA A 94 9.63 7.68 -15.93
N THR A 95 10.04 6.43 -16.18
CA THR A 95 9.55 5.62 -17.29
C THR A 95 8.34 4.83 -16.84
N THR A 96 7.15 5.37 -17.11
CA THR A 96 5.87 4.65 -16.99
C THR A 96 5.63 3.70 -18.16
N ARG A 97 6.40 3.81 -19.23
CA ARG A 97 6.12 3.08 -20.47
C ARG A 97 6.73 1.68 -20.42
N VAL A 98 5.86 0.72 -20.12
CA VAL A 98 6.03 -0.72 -20.38
C VAL A 98 6.19 -1.02 -21.89
N ARG A 99 6.17 0.02 -22.75
CA ARG A 99 6.16 -0.06 -24.21
C ARG A 99 7.37 -0.80 -24.82
N ASP A 100 8.48 -0.87 -24.11
CA ASP A 100 9.69 -1.57 -24.57
C ASP A 100 9.72 -3.05 -24.14
N TRP A 101 8.66 -3.52 -23.47
CA TRP A 101 8.54 -4.93 -23.13
C TRP A 101 8.09 -5.75 -24.32
N THR A 102 8.48 -7.02 -24.30
CA THR A 102 7.88 -7.99 -25.20
C THR A 102 6.36 -8.07 -24.91
N PRO A 103 5.52 -8.31 -25.93
CA PRO A 103 4.07 -8.44 -25.74
C PRO A 103 3.70 -9.41 -24.63
N TYR A 104 4.44 -10.53 -24.54
CA TYR A 104 4.30 -11.51 -23.46
C TYR A 104 4.44 -10.91 -22.06
N ARG A 105 5.50 -10.13 -21.80
CA ARG A 105 5.72 -9.51 -20.49
C ARG A 105 4.66 -8.46 -20.20
N GLN A 106 4.26 -7.69 -21.23
CA GLN A 106 3.24 -6.67 -21.08
C GLN A 106 1.90 -7.30 -20.65
N THR A 107 1.46 -8.36 -21.34
CA THR A 107 0.22 -9.08 -21.00
C THR A 107 0.28 -9.66 -19.58
N ARG A 108 1.42 -10.23 -19.17
CA ARG A 108 1.56 -10.73 -17.78
C ARG A 108 1.49 -9.61 -16.75
N TRP A 109 2.10 -8.46 -17.01
CA TRP A 109 2.01 -7.31 -16.10
C TRP A 109 0.58 -6.78 -15.94
N GLU A 110 -0.15 -6.65 -17.05
CA GLU A 110 -1.57 -6.30 -17.02
C GLU A 110 -2.39 -7.31 -16.22
N ALA A 111 -2.12 -8.62 -16.39
CA ALA A 111 -2.77 -9.68 -15.62
C ALA A 111 -2.43 -9.61 -14.11
N ILE A 112 -1.18 -9.33 -13.75
CA ILE A 112 -0.76 -9.14 -12.35
C ILE A 112 -1.48 -7.94 -11.73
N ILE A 113 -1.59 -6.81 -12.45
CA ILE A 113 -2.31 -5.62 -12.01
C ILE A 113 -3.79 -5.95 -11.74
N LEU A 114 -4.44 -6.67 -12.65
CA LEU A 114 -5.83 -7.08 -12.49
C LEU A 114 -6.01 -7.97 -11.26
N ARG A 115 -5.14 -8.97 -11.08
CA ARG A 115 -5.13 -9.86 -9.91
C ARG A 115 -4.93 -9.08 -8.62
N LEU A 116 -4.00 -8.12 -8.60
CA LEU A 116 -3.75 -7.28 -7.43
C LEU A 116 -4.96 -6.39 -7.10
N ALA A 117 -5.59 -5.77 -8.10
CA ALA A 117 -6.77 -4.93 -7.91
C ALA A 117 -7.93 -5.73 -7.29
N VAL A 118 -8.15 -6.95 -7.76
CA VAL A 118 -9.14 -7.88 -7.19
C VAL A 118 -8.76 -8.29 -5.77
N TYR A 119 -7.51 -8.70 -5.55
CA TYR A 119 -7.01 -9.11 -4.24
C TYR A 119 -7.19 -8.02 -3.19
N LEU A 120 -6.77 -6.79 -3.47
CA LEU A 120 -6.86 -5.68 -2.52
C LEU A 120 -8.29 -5.17 -2.32
N THR A 121 -9.16 -5.31 -3.32
CA THR A 121 -10.59 -5.00 -3.13
C THR A 121 -11.24 -6.00 -2.18
N ARG A 122 -10.86 -7.29 -2.24
CA ARG A 122 -11.30 -8.29 -1.26
C ARG A 122 -10.69 -8.05 0.11
N TYR A 123 -9.39 -7.78 0.17
CA TYR A 123 -8.68 -7.45 1.41
C TYR A 123 -9.31 -6.25 2.13
N ALA A 124 -9.67 -5.18 1.40
CA ALA A 124 -10.38 -4.03 1.97
C ALA A 124 -11.75 -4.42 2.54
N GLY A 125 -12.48 -5.32 1.86
CA GLY A 125 -13.74 -5.88 2.37
C GLY A 125 -13.56 -6.72 3.65
N THR A 126 -12.44 -7.46 3.76
CA THR A 126 -12.11 -8.26 4.95
C THR A 126 -11.58 -7.39 6.10
N ALA A 127 -10.77 -6.36 5.81
CA ALA A 127 -10.21 -5.42 6.78
C ALA A 127 -11.24 -4.42 7.30
N ALA A 128 -12.28 -4.10 6.51
CA ALA A 128 -13.48 -3.40 6.98
C ALA A 128 -14.40 -4.30 7.82
N GLY A 129 -14.11 -5.61 7.88
CA GLY A 129 -14.86 -6.63 8.58
C GLY A 129 -14.47 -6.78 10.05
N LEU A 130 -14.89 -5.84 10.90
CA LEU A 130 -15.65 -6.27 12.08
C LEU A 130 -16.86 -7.05 11.56
N PRO A 131 -17.30 -8.14 12.22
CA PRO A 131 -18.30 -9.04 11.64
C PRO A 131 -19.58 -8.28 11.29
N SER A 132 -19.74 -7.96 10.00
CA SER A 132 -20.99 -7.52 9.42
C SER A 132 -21.76 -8.80 9.14
N ALA A 133 -22.60 -9.18 10.09
CA ALA A 133 -23.60 -10.20 9.84
C ALA A 133 -24.46 -9.78 8.63
N SER A 134 -24.65 -10.73 7.72
CA SER A 134 -25.71 -10.76 6.70
C SER A 134 -25.53 -9.89 5.44
N ALA A 135 -25.31 -10.55 4.30
CA ALA A 135 -26.38 -10.90 3.34
C ALA A 135 -25.89 -10.89 1.86
N ALA A 136 -25.97 -12.08 1.25
CA ALA A 136 -26.42 -12.40 -0.11
C ALA A 136 -26.09 -11.49 -1.32
N GLY A 137 -25.53 -12.13 -2.38
CA GLY A 137 -25.85 -11.79 -3.77
C GLY A 137 -24.66 -11.70 -4.74
N PRO A 138 -24.58 -12.53 -5.81
CA PRO A 138 -23.51 -12.50 -6.78
C PRO A 138 -23.81 -11.55 -7.96
N GLY A 139 -22.81 -10.81 -8.45
CA GLY A 139 -22.96 -9.97 -9.64
C GLY A 139 -21.63 -9.59 -10.31
N SER A 140 -21.33 -10.25 -11.44
CA SER A 140 -20.75 -9.78 -12.73
C SER A 140 -20.19 -8.35 -12.82
N ARG A 141 -19.22 -7.97 -13.68
CA ARG A 141 -18.36 -8.57 -14.72
C ARG A 141 -17.35 -7.45 -15.04
N CYS A 142 -16.06 -7.75 -15.20
CA CYS A 142 -15.11 -6.85 -15.86
C CYS A 142 -14.69 -7.48 -17.19
N GLN A 143 -15.51 -7.26 -18.19
CA GLN A 143 -15.29 -7.37 -19.64
C GLN A 143 -16.08 -6.17 -20.18
N GLU A 144 -15.64 -5.33 -21.10
CA GLU A 144 -14.89 -5.53 -22.33
C GLU A 144 -14.99 -4.18 -23.02
N GLN A 145 -13.90 -3.56 -23.52
CA GLN A 145 -14.00 -2.64 -24.67
C GLN A 145 -12.73 -2.75 -25.51
N ARG A 146 -13.02 -2.90 -26.80
CA ARG A 146 -12.16 -3.20 -27.95
C ARG A 146 -11.23 -2.05 -28.32
#